data_AF-A0A2I0Q7Z0-F1
#
_entry.id   AF-A0A2I0Q7Z0-F1
#
_cell.length_a   1.000
_cell.length_b   1.000
_cell.length_c   1.000
_cell.angle_alpha   90.00
_cell.angle_beta   90.00
_cell.angle_gamma   90.00
#
_symmetry.space_group_name_H-M   'P 1'
#
loop_
_entity.id
_entity.type
_entity.pdbx_description
1 polymer ?
#
loop_
_entity_poly.entity_id
_entity_poly.type
_entity_poly.pdbx_seq_one_letter_code
_entity_poly.pdbx_strand_id
1 'polypeptide(L)' 'NDVEINKNHLENSMKNRLLNDPNLLVIIKADTHTYHGNVVEILDMAKTLGVKRLAIATEAKGVKK' A
#
# COMPACT_ATOMS: atom_id res chain seq x y z
N ASN A 1 -8.07 10.60 -14.03
CA ASN A 1 -7.21 9.46 -14.43
C ASN A 1 -7.44 8.34 -13.42
N ASP A 2 -8.57 7.66 -13.55
CA ASP A 2 -8.86 6.41 -12.83
C ASP A 2 -8.36 5.28 -13.72
N VAL A 3 -7.11 4.90 -13.52
CA VAL A 3 -6.53 3.74 -14.19
C VAL A 3 -6.69 2.59 -13.20
N GLU A 4 -7.40 1.54 -13.56
CA GLU A 4 -7.38 0.30 -12.78
C GLU A 4 -5.94 -0.24 -12.78
N ILE A 5 -5.29 -0.15 -11.63
CA ILE A 5 -3.89 -0.59 -11.48
C ILE A 5 -3.91 -2.04 -11.03
N ASN A 6 -3.51 -2.94 -11.92
CA ASN A 6 -3.23 -4.34 -11.58
C ASN A 6 -1.97 -4.45 -10.69
N LYS A 7 -1.90 -5.50 -9.83
CA LYS A 7 -0.79 -5.75 -8.89
C LYS A 7 0.59 -5.57 -9.56
N ASN A 8 0.82 -6.17 -10.73
CA ASN A 8 2.10 -6.07 -11.44
C ASN A 8 2.47 -4.63 -11.83
N HIS A 9 1.48 -3.82 -12.20
CA HIS A 9 1.72 -2.43 -12.63
C HIS A 9 2.00 -1.52 -11.42
N LEU A 10 1.36 -1.82 -10.28
CA LEU A 10 1.63 -1.17 -9.01
C LEU A 10 3.07 -1.45 -8.56
N GLU A 11 3.50 -2.72 -8.58
CA GLU A 11 4.86 -3.12 -8.20
C GLU A 11 5.91 -2.39 -9.03
N ASN A 12 5.74 -2.37 -10.35
CA ASN A 12 6.73 -1.77 -11.25
C ASN A 12 6.83 -0.25 -11.06
N SER A 13 5.69 0.41 -10.82
CA SER A 13 5.63 1.85 -10.53
C SER A 13 6.25 2.17 -9.17
N MET A 14 6.00 1.34 -8.16
CA MET A 14 6.61 1.48 -6.83
C MET A 14 8.12 1.24 -6.87
N LYS A 15 8.60 0.20 -7.56
CA LYS A 15 10.04 -0.04 -7.77
C LYS A 15 10.71 1.14 -8.43
N ASN A 16 10.14 1.66 -9.51
CA ASN A 16 10.70 2.83 -10.19
C ASN A 16 10.80 4.04 -9.25
N ARG A 17 9.76 4.30 -8.47
CA ARG A 17 9.77 5.40 -7.49
C ARG A 17 10.75 5.16 -6.35
N LEU A 18 10.90 3.94 -5.85
CA LEU A 18 11.86 3.58 -4.81
C LEU A 18 13.32 3.66 -5.27
N LEU A 19 13.58 3.30 -6.52
CA LEU A 19 14.91 3.44 -7.14
C LEU A 19 15.32 4.90 -7.24
N ASN A 20 14.37 5.79 -7.52
CA ASN A 20 14.61 7.24 -7.58
C ASN A 20 14.60 7.89 -6.18
N ASP A 21 13.74 7.43 -5.27
CA ASP A 21 13.60 7.94 -3.91
C ASP A 21 13.52 6.80 -2.89
N PRO A 22 14.65 6.43 -2.24
CA PRO A 22 14.68 5.37 -1.24
C PRO A 22 13.99 5.75 0.09
N ASN A 23 13.57 7.00 0.26
CA ASN A 23 12.84 7.48 1.44
C ASN A 23 11.33 7.64 1.18
N LEU A 24 10.84 7.11 0.06
CA LEU A 24 9.45 7.17 -0.34
C LEU A 24 8.52 6.70 0.79
N LEU A 25 7.60 7.58 1.19
CA LEU A 25 6.50 7.25 2.09
C LEU A 25 5.32 6.78 1.25
N VAL A 26 4.91 5.54 1.47
CA VAL A 26 3.73 4.96 0.83
C VAL A 26 2.56 5.02 1.80
N ILE A 27 1.49 5.71 1.43
CA ILE A 27 0.26 5.80 2.20
C ILE A 27 -0.81 4.97 1.51
N ILE A 28 -1.24 3.89 2.15
CA ILE A 28 -2.33 3.04 1.67
C ILE A 28 -3.62 3.53 2.32
N LYS A 29 -4.51 4.11 1.51
CA LYS A 29 -5.88 4.45 1.92
C LYS A 29 -6.78 3.30 1.53
N ALA A 30 -7.48 2.71 2.50
CA ALA A 30 -8.45 1.66 2.23
C ALA A 30 -9.77 2.04 2.90
N ASP A 31 -10.85 1.96 2.13
CA ASP A 31 -12.20 2.26 2.58
C ASP A 31 -12.69 1.22 3.60
N THR A 32 -13.65 1.62 4.43
CA THR A 32 -14.23 0.79 5.51
C THR A 32 -14.85 -0.53 5.04
N HIS A 33 -15.12 -0.66 3.73
CA HIS A 33 -15.64 -1.87 3.10
C HIS A 33 -14.56 -2.76 2.46
N THR A 34 -13.31 -2.29 2.38
CA THR A 34 -12.22 -3.09 1.85
C THR A 34 -11.85 -4.17 2.88
N TYR A 35 -11.94 -5.43 2.46
CA TYR A 35 -11.50 -6.57 3.27
C TYR A 35 -10.09 -6.31 3.80
N HIS A 36 -9.91 -6.37 5.13
CA HIS A 36 -8.61 -6.15 5.78
C HIS A 36 -7.47 -6.97 5.15
N GLY A 37 -7.79 -8.16 4.62
CA GLY A 37 -6.86 -9.01 3.88
C GLY A 37 -6.20 -8.33 2.67
N ASN A 38 -6.94 -7.56 1.87
CA ASN A 38 -6.37 -6.88 0.70
C ASN A 38 -5.32 -5.83 1.10
N VAL A 39 -5.55 -5.15 2.22
CA VAL A 39 -4.64 -4.11 2.70
C VAL A 39 -3.34 -4.72 3.21
N VAL A 40 -3.44 -5.85 3.92
CA VAL A 40 -2.27 -6.60 4.40
C VAL A 40 -1.47 -7.19 3.23
N GLU A 41 -2.12 -7.70 2.18
CA GLU A 41 -1.42 -8.17 0.98
C GLU A 41 -0.60 -7.05 0.30
N ILE A 42 -1.18 -5.84 0.17
CA ILE A 42 -0.45 -4.71 -0.42
C ILE A 42 0.69 -4.25 0.50
N LEU A 43 0.50 -4.32 1.82
CA LEU A 43 1.56 -4.01 2.79
C LEU A 43 2.74 -4.98 2.64
N ASP A 44 2.46 -6.28 2.56
CA ASP A 44 3.48 -7.32 2.43
C ASP A 44 4.24 -7.20 1.10
N MET A 45 3.51 -6.92 0.01
CA MET A 45 4.09 -6.61 -1.29
C MET A 45 5.02 -5.41 -1.19
N ALA A 46 4.55 -4.27 -0.66
CA ALA A 46 5.35 -3.06 -0.55
C ALA A 46 6.61 -3.26 0.33
N LYS A 47 6.50 -4.10 1.38
CA LYS A 47 7.64 -4.48 2.22
C LYS A 47 8.65 -5.35 1.45
N THR A 48 8.18 -6.32 0.67
CA THR A 48 9.02 -7.16 -0.21
C THR A 48 9.77 -6.34 -1.26
N LEU A 49 9.17 -5.23 -1.71
CA LEU A 49 9.79 -4.29 -2.64
C LEU A 49 10.87 -3.40 -2.00
N GLY A 50 11.04 -3.43 -0.68
CA GLY A 50 12.04 -2.63 0.03
C GLY A 50 11.57 -1.24 0.44
N VAL A 51 10.26 -0.98 0.46
CA VAL A 51 9.72 0.30 0.98
C VAL A 51 10.05 0.40 2.46
N LYS A 52 10.83 1.42 2.84
CA LYS A 52 11.21 1.65 4.24
C LYS A 52 10.10 2.24 5.09
N ARG A 53 9.17 2.99 4.48
CA ARG A 53 8.14 3.75 5.18
C ARG A 53 6.76 3.47 4.59
N LEU A 54 5.98 2.70 5.33
CA LEU A 54 4.62 2.33 5.00
C LEU A 54 3.67 2.89 6.06
N ALA A 55 2.61 3.55 5.63
CA ALA A 55 1.54 4.03 6.49
C ALA A 55 0.21 3.53 5.93
N ILE A 56 -0.65 3.03 6.81
CA ILE A 56 -2.00 2.61 6.44
C ILE A 56 -2.98 3.59 7.08
N ALA A 57 -3.76 4.26 6.24
CA ALA A 57 -4.88 5.07 6.66
C ALA A 57 -6.16 4.29 6.34
N THR A 58 -6.53 3.39 7.24
CA THR A 58 -7.88 2.81 7.25
C THR A 58 -8.62 3.31 8.47
N GLU A 59 -9.92 3.55 8.31
CA GLU A 59 -10.80 3.72 9.46
C GLU A 59 -11.00 2.35 10.10
N ALA A 60 -10.12 2.00 11.04
CA ALA A 60 -10.28 0.80 11.84
C ALA A 60 -11.60 0.92 12.61
N LYS A 61 -12.62 0.15 12.19
CA LYS A 61 -13.82 -0.07 13.01
C LYS A 61 -13.31 -0.66 14.31
N GLY A 62 -13.31 0.17 15.36
CA GLY A 62 -12.50 -0.02 16.55
C GLY A 62 -12.54 -1.44 17.08
N VAL A 63 -11.35 -1.94 17.44
CA VAL A 63 -11.23 -3.00 18.44
C VAL A 63 -11.94 -2.47 19.69
N LYS A 64 -13.22 -2.82 19.85
CA LYS A 64 -13.94 -2.59 21.10
C LYS A 64 -13.25 -3.43 22.16
N LYS A 65 -12.63 -2.72 23.11
CA LYS A 65 -12.16 -3.28 24.38
C LYS A 65 -13.35 -3.83 25.18
#